data_AF-A0A3R6XP46-F1
#
_entry.id   AF-A0A3R6XP46-F1
#
_cell.length_a   1.000
_cell.length_b   1.000
_cell.length_c   1.000
_cell.angle_alpha   90.00
_cell.angle_beta   90.00
_cell.angle_gamma   90.00
#
_symmetry.space_group_name_H-M   'P 1'
#
loop_
_entity.id
_entity.type
_entity.pdbx_description
1 polymer ?
#
loop_
_entity_poly.entity_id
_entity_poly.type
_entity_poly.pdbx_seq_one_letter_code
_entity_poly.pdbx_strand_id
1 'polypeptide(L)'
;MATKRKGDEDATDERHVMRIMPLGAGNEVGRSCIILKFQGKTIMLDCGVHPVRRIFMTHPTKAVMQMMLRDFLRVSNISVEDQIYDDKDLERCVAKVEIIDFHQEKMINGIKFTPYNAGHVLGACMFLIEIGGVKVLYTGDYSLENDRHLM
;
A
#
# COMPACT_ATOMS: atom_id res chain seq x y z
N MET A 1 -3.96 -47.31 35.26
CA MET A 1 -3.34 -46.84 34.00
C MET A 1 -4.42 -46.16 33.17
N ALA A 2 -4.51 -44.83 33.24
CA ALA A 2 -5.40 -44.05 32.38
C ALA A 2 -4.51 -43.32 31.36
N THR A 3 -4.66 -43.70 30.09
CA THR A 3 -3.86 -43.21 28.97
C THR A 3 -4.20 -41.75 28.68
N LYS A 4 -3.15 -40.93 28.72
CA LYS A 4 -3.15 -39.48 28.43
C LYS A 4 -3.57 -39.27 26.97
N ARG A 5 -4.72 -38.64 26.71
CA ARG A 5 -4.98 -38.02 25.40
C ARG A 5 -4.13 -36.75 25.35
N LYS A 6 -3.01 -36.80 24.63
CA LYS A 6 -2.33 -35.58 24.17
C LYS A 6 -3.31 -34.90 23.22
N GLY A 7 -3.74 -33.68 23.55
CA GLY A 7 -4.40 -32.83 22.58
C GLY A 7 -3.44 -32.59 21.43
N ASP A 8 -3.91 -32.80 20.21
CA ASP A 8 -3.29 -32.21 19.03
C ASP A 8 -3.37 -30.68 19.22
N GLU A 9 -2.27 -30.08 19.65
CA GLU A 9 -2.03 -28.67 19.43
C GLU A 9 -1.78 -28.54 17.93
N ASP A 10 -2.85 -28.17 17.22
CA ASP A 10 -2.82 -27.84 15.80
C ASP A 10 -1.99 -26.55 15.64
N ALA A 11 -0.67 -26.72 15.63
CA ALA A 11 0.30 -25.68 15.35
C ALA A 11 0.12 -25.29 13.88
N THR A 12 -0.85 -24.39 13.64
CA THR A 12 -1.05 -23.78 12.33
C THR A 12 0.28 -23.18 11.89
N ASP A 13 0.89 -23.78 10.86
CA ASP A 13 2.16 -23.33 10.31
C ASP A 13 2.03 -21.85 9.96
N GLU A 14 2.73 -20.99 10.70
CA GLU A 14 2.63 -19.53 10.56
C GLU A 14 2.93 -19.05 9.13
N ARG A 15 3.61 -19.89 8.32
CA ARG A 15 3.86 -19.61 6.89
C ARG A 15 2.57 -19.54 6.06
N HIS A 16 1.52 -20.22 6.49
CA HIS A 16 0.22 -20.29 5.81
C HIS A 16 -0.82 -19.31 6.38
N VAL A 17 -0.42 -18.46 7.33
CA VAL A 17 -1.30 -17.44 7.91
C VAL A 17 -1.01 -16.09 7.26
N MET A 18 -2.01 -15.52 6.59
CA MET A 18 -1.96 -14.14 6.11
C MET A 18 -2.30 -13.18 7.24
N ARG A 19 -1.40 -12.25 7.53
CA ARG A 19 -1.59 -11.22 8.55
C ARG A 19 -1.76 -9.85 7.89
N ILE A 20 -2.87 -9.18 8.19
CA ILE A 20 -3.16 -7.80 7.78
C ILE A 20 -3.13 -6.95 9.03
N MET A 21 -2.29 -5.91 9.04
CA MET A 21 -2.06 -5.06 10.21
C MET A 21 -2.25 -3.59 9.82
N PRO A 22 -3.42 -3.00 10.13
CA PRO A 22 -3.63 -1.56 9.98
C PRO A 22 -2.72 -0.82 10.97
N LEU A 23 -1.84 0.03 10.46
CA LEU A 23 -1.04 0.97 11.25
C LEU A 23 -1.71 2.37 11.32
N GLY A 24 -2.67 2.62 10.43
CA GLY A 24 -3.56 3.78 10.44
C GLY A 24 -4.82 3.50 9.59
N ALA A 25 -5.81 4.39 9.67
CA ALA A 25 -7.17 4.22 9.10
C ALA A 25 -7.98 3.05 9.70
N GLY A 26 -7.53 2.49 10.83
CA GLY A 26 -8.29 1.50 11.59
C GLY A 26 -9.33 2.18 12.48
N ASN A 27 -10.60 2.13 12.09
CA ASN A 27 -11.71 2.85 12.75
C ASN A 27 -11.55 4.37 12.76
N GLU A 28 -10.90 4.94 11.74
CA GLU A 28 -10.68 6.37 11.60
C GLU A 28 -10.46 6.76 10.14
N VAL A 29 -10.47 8.08 9.86
CA VAL A 29 -10.23 8.65 8.53
C VAL A 29 -8.82 9.25 8.48
N GLY A 30 -8.12 9.00 7.37
CA GLY A 30 -6.78 9.51 7.10
C GLY A 30 -5.67 8.58 7.58
N ARG A 31 -4.41 8.97 7.28
CA ARG A 31 -3.18 8.25 7.65
C ARG A 31 -3.20 6.75 7.33
N SER A 32 -3.83 6.36 6.22
CA SER A 32 -3.87 4.99 5.71
C SER A 32 -2.47 4.41 5.58
N CYS A 33 -2.26 3.28 6.25
CA CYS A 33 -1.03 2.49 6.17
C CYS A 33 -1.34 1.08 6.64
N ILE A 34 -1.28 0.10 5.73
CA ILE A 34 -1.65 -1.28 6.01
C ILE A 34 -0.49 -2.19 5.66
N ILE A 35 -0.06 -3.03 6.60
CA ILE A 35 0.96 -4.04 6.35
C ILE A 35 0.31 -5.39 6.08
N LEU A 36 0.63 -5.99 4.94
CA LEU A 36 0.27 -7.35 4.58
C LEU A 36 1.51 -8.25 4.70
N LYS A 37 1.43 -9.29 5.51
CA LYS A 37 2.46 -10.33 5.65
C LYS A 37 1.91 -11.70 5.31
N PHE A 38 2.61 -12.43 4.43
CA PHE A 38 2.26 -13.81 4.08
C PHE A 38 3.47 -14.54 3.50
N GLN A 39 3.70 -15.81 3.86
CA GLN A 39 4.81 -16.64 3.34
C GLN A 39 6.19 -15.92 3.36
N GLY A 40 6.50 -15.21 4.44
CA GLY A 40 7.75 -14.44 4.58
C GLY A 40 7.84 -13.18 3.70
N LYS A 41 6.79 -12.83 2.96
CA LYS A 41 6.66 -11.58 2.19
C LYS A 41 6.01 -10.51 3.04
N THR A 42 6.42 -9.25 2.83
CA THR A 42 5.85 -8.08 3.49
C THR A 42 5.58 -7.01 2.45
N ILE A 43 4.36 -6.48 2.44
CA ILE A 43 3.90 -5.38 1.59
C ILE A 43 3.34 -4.29 2.50
N MET A 44 3.61 -3.03 2.15
CA MET A 44 2.98 -1.87 2.77
C MET A 44 2.07 -1.23 1.71
N LEU A 45 0.80 -1.08 2.06
CA LEU A 45 -0.25 -0.50 1.24
C LEU A 45 -0.59 0.87 1.82
N ASP A 46 -0.45 1.90 0.98
CA ASP A 46 -0.44 3.31 1.33
C ASP A 46 0.59 3.69 2.40
N CYS A 47 1.16 4.88 2.24
CA CYS A 47 2.01 5.53 3.24
C CYS A 47 2.31 6.95 2.76
N GLY A 48 2.61 7.84 3.71
CA GLY A 48 3.17 9.16 3.41
C GLY A 48 4.62 9.12 2.89
N VAL A 49 5.38 10.17 3.19
CA VAL A 49 6.61 10.54 2.43
C VAL A 49 7.89 9.80 2.85
N HIS A 50 7.82 8.74 3.66
CA HIS A 50 9.02 8.04 4.13
C HIS A 50 9.17 6.55 3.71
N PRO A 51 9.09 6.21 2.41
CA PRO A 51 9.32 4.85 1.94
C PRO A 51 10.82 4.50 1.86
N VAL A 52 11.20 3.44 2.56
CA VAL A 52 12.58 2.93 2.56
C VAL A 52 12.89 2.11 1.30
N ARG A 53 11.89 1.50 0.65
CA ARG A 53 12.03 0.54 -0.45
C ARG A 53 11.37 1.00 -1.77
N ARG A 54 11.26 0.09 -2.74
CA ARG A 54 10.60 0.26 -4.05
C ARG A 54 9.13 0.65 -3.86
N ILE A 55 8.65 1.58 -4.66
CA ILE A 55 7.28 2.10 -4.60
C ILE A 55 6.63 1.87 -5.96
N PHE A 56 5.38 1.41 -5.96
CA PHE A 56 4.57 1.27 -7.17
C PHE A 56 3.38 2.20 -7.11
N MET A 57 3.14 2.93 -8.19
CA MET A 57 1.95 3.76 -8.36
C MET A 57 1.71 3.98 -9.85
N THR A 58 0.51 4.46 -10.18
CA THR A 58 0.16 4.83 -11.55
C THR A 58 0.89 6.09 -12.00
N HIS A 59 0.96 6.31 -13.31
CA HIS A 59 1.58 7.51 -13.88
C HIS A 59 0.99 8.82 -13.33
N PRO A 60 -0.36 9.00 -13.25
CA PRO A 60 -0.92 10.23 -12.73
C PRO A 60 -0.66 10.42 -11.23
N THR A 61 -0.73 9.34 -10.44
CA THR A 61 -0.44 9.40 -9.00
C THR A 61 0.96 9.89 -8.72
N LYS A 62 1.98 9.49 -9.50
CA LYS A 62 3.35 10.00 -9.34
C LYS A 62 3.43 11.52 -9.52
N ALA A 63 2.78 12.04 -10.56
CA ALA A 63 2.79 13.47 -10.86
C ALA A 63 2.06 14.29 -9.79
N VAL A 64 0.85 13.84 -9.41
CA VAL A 64 0.02 14.51 -8.40
C VAL A 64 0.67 14.45 -7.02
N MET A 65 1.19 13.28 -6.62
CA MET A 65 1.91 13.10 -5.35
C MET A 65 3.09 14.08 -5.23
N GLN A 66 3.94 14.17 -6.26
CA GLN A 66 5.08 15.08 -6.23
C GLN A 66 4.65 16.54 -6.07
N MET A 67 3.58 16.95 -6.74
CA MET A 67 3.04 18.31 -6.63
C MET A 67 2.46 18.56 -5.23
N MET A 68 1.61 17.67 -4.74
CA MET A 68 0.92 17.83 -3.45
C MET A 68 1.89 17.84 -2.26
N LEU A 69 2.89 16.95 -2.26
CA LEU A 69 3.86 16.88 -1.16
C LEU A 69 4.79 18.09 -1.15
N ARG A 70 5.20 18.59 -2.32
CA ARG A 70 5.97 19.83 -2.41
C ARG A 70 5.16 21.04 -1.94
N ASP A 71 3.88 21.09 -2.28
CA ASP A 71 2.98 22.16 -1.83
C ASP A 71 2.79 22.13 -0.32
N PHE A 72 2.62 20.94 0.27
CA PHE A 72 2.56 20.77 1.72
C PHE A 72 3.80 21.35 2.42
N LEU A 73 5.00 21.12 1.90
CA LEU A 73 6.23 21.72 2.47
C LEU A 73 6.22 23.25 2.45
N ARG A 74 5.58 23.87 1.45
CA ARG A 74 5.55 25.33 1.28
C ARG A 74 4.45 26.01 2.09
N VAL A 75 3.29 25.37 2.17
CA VAL A 75 2.09 25.96 2.80
C VAL A 75 2.02 25.62 4.29
N SER A 76 2.63 24.51 4.70
CA SER A 76 2.61 24.11 6.11
C SER A 76 3.35 25.13 6.98
N ASN A 77 2.63 25.73 7.93
CA ASN A 77 3.22 26.62 8.93
C ASN A 77 3.83 25.81 10.10
N ILE A 78 4.53 24.72 9.75
CA ILE A 78 5.16 23.80 10.68
C ILE A 78 6.54 24.34 10.98
N SER A 79 6.93 24.36 12.26
CA SER A 79 8.28 24.76 12.66
C SER A 79 9.31 23.85 11.98
N VAL A 80 10.52 24.34 11.72
CA VAL A 80 11.57 23.51 11.10
C VAL A 80 11.85 22.25 11.93
N GLU A 81 11.64 22.31 13.25
CA GLU A 81 11.85 21.20 14.19
C GLU A 81 10.76 20.12 14.08
N ASP A 82 9.56 20.48 13.65
CA ASP A 82 8.41 19.58 13.51
C ASP A 82 8.22 19.07 12.06
N GLN A 83 9.07 19.51 11.12
CA GLN A 83 9.02 19.04 9.74
C GLN A 83 9.41 17.56 9.66
N ILE A 84 8.47 16.74 9.19
CA ILE A 84 8.61 15.28 9.09
C ILE A 84 9.35 14.79 7.84
N TYR A 85 9.59 15.67 6.85
CA TYR A 85 10.40 15.43 5.65
C TYR A 85 10.80 16.76 5.01
N ASP A 86 11.79 16.74 4.12
CA ASP A 86 12.22 17.90 3.32
C ASP A 86 12.13 17.67 1.79
N ASP A 87 12.52 18.66 0.99
CA ASP A 87 12.55 18.53 -0.49
C ASP A 87 13.49 17.40 -0.95
N LYS A 88 14.58 17.12 -0.22
CA LYS A 88 15.52 16.05 -0.56
C LYS A 88 14.91 14.68 -0.29
N ASP A 89 14.13 14.53 0.78
CA ASP A 89 13.33 13.33 1.04
C ASP A 89 12.32 13.09 -0.07
N LEU A 90 11.63 14.13 -0.52
CA LEU A 90 10.69 14.03 -1.62
C LEU A 90 11.37 13.59 -2.91
N GLU A 91 12.52 14.18 -3.26
CA GLU A 91 13.30 13.77 -4.43
C GLU A 91 13.76 12.31 -4.34
N ARG A 92 14.25 11.88 -3.17
CA ARG A 92 14.62 10.48 -2.92
C ARG A 92 13.42 9.53 -3.03
N CYS A 93 12.24 9.96 -2.56
CA CYS A 93 11.01 9.19 -2.64
C CYS A 93 10.60 9.00 -4.11
N VAL A 94 10.50 10.09 -4.88
CA VAL A 94 10.10 10.09 -6.30
C VAL A 94 11.08 9.26 -7.16
N ALA A 95 12.37 9.26 -6.83
CA ALA A 95 13.38 8.45 -7.51
C ALA A 95 13.21 6.93 -7.32
N LYS A 96 12.57 6.49 -6.23
CA LYS A 96 12.27 5.07 -5.95
C LYS A 96 10.95 4.59 -6.57
N VAL A 97 10.18 5.50 -7.17
CA VAL A 97 8.88 5.18 -7.77
C VAL A 97 9.07 4.52 -9.12
N GLU A 98 8.57 3.30 -9.22
CA GLU A 98 8.35 2.58 -10.46
C GLU A 98 6.89 2.72 -10.88
N ILE A 99 6.68 3.21 -12.10
CA ILE A 99 5.34 3.30 -12.68
C ILE A 99 4.82 1.90 -13.01
N ILE A 100 3.53 1.71 -12.79
CA ILE A 100 2.78 0.54 -13.23
C ILE A 100 1.47 1.02 -13.89
N ASP A 101 1.18 0.46 -15.07
CA ASP A 101 -0.03 0.80 -15.82
C ASP A 101 -1.21 -0.05 -15.35
N PHE A 102 -2.44 0.46 -15.55
CA PHE A 102 -3.64 -0.32 -15.26
C PHE A 102 -3.63 -1.65 -16.00
N HIS A 103 -4.08 -2.70 -15.32
CA HIS A 103 -4.10 -4.08 -15.80
C HIS A 103 -2.73 -4.70 -16.11
N GLN A 104 -1.62 -3.99 -15.87
CA GLN A 104 -0.28 -4.55 -15.97
C GLN A 104 -0.02 -5.51 -14.82
N GLU A 105 0.25 -6.78 -15.12
CA GLU A 105 0.71 -7.73 -14.11
C GLU A 105 2.21 -7.53 -13.85
N LYS A 106 2.58 -7.34 -12.58
CA LYS A 106 3.98 -7.24 -12.17
C LYS A 106 4.27 -8.27 -11.08
N MET A 107 5.39 -8.98 -11.22
CA MET A 107 5.82 -10.00 -10.26
C MET A 107 7.16 -9.62 -9.63
N ILE A 108 7.20 -9.58 -8.30
CA ILE A 108 8.39 -9.22 -7.53
C ILE A 108 8.50 -10.16 -6.34
N ASN A 109 9.61 -10.90 -6.25
CA ASN A 109 9.92 -11.77 -5.11
C ASN A 109 8.80 -12.76 -4.77
N GLY A 110 8.04 -13.25 -5.76
CA GLY A 110 6.90 -14.16 -5.57
C GLY A 110 5.58 -13.48 -5.20
N ILE A 111 5.52 -12.15 -5.30
CA ILE A 111 4.31 -11.34 -5.14
C ILE A 111 3.89 -10.87 -6.52
N LYS A 112 2.74 -11.32 -7.00
CA LYS A 112 2.12 -10.78 -8.21
C LYS A 112 1.15 -9.68 -7.79
N PHE A 113 1.13 -8.57 -8.50
CA PHE A 113 0.15 -7.52 -8.26
C PHE A 113 -0.27 -6.84 -9.56
N THR A 114 -1.53 -6.43 -9.60
CA THR A 114 -2.18 -5.84 -10.76
C THR A 114 -3.06 -4.66 -10.31
N PRO A 115 -2.83 -3.43 -10.79
CA PRO A 115 -3.67 -2.30 -10.47
C PRO A 115 -4.90 -2.25 -11.39
N TYR A 116 -6.06 -1.98 -10.80
CA TYR A 116 -7.32 -1.72 -11.50
C TYR A 116 -7.78 -0.30 -11.20
N ASN A 117 -8.55 0.31 -12.10
CA ASN A 117 -9.09 1.66 -11.87
C ASN A 117 -10.00 1.68 -10.63
N ALA A 118 -9.79 2.62 -9.72
CA ALA A 118 -10.62 2.81 -8.54
C ALA A 118 -11.75 3.85 -8.74
N GLY A 119 -11.71 4.66 -9.80
CA GLY A 119 -12.78 5.62 -10.12
C GLY A 119 -12.94 6.80 -9.16
N HIS A 120 -12.05 6.98 -8.19
CA HIS A 120 -12.18 8.02 -7.16
C HIS A 120 -11.51 9.35 -7.52
N VAL A 121 -10.23 9.32 -7.91
CA VAL A 121 -9.45 10.47 -8.40
C VAL A 121 -8.54 10.02 -9.54
N LEU A 122 -7.95 10.99 -10.25
CA LEU A 122 -7.06 10.71 -11.38
C LEU A 122 -5.87 9.83 -10.92
N GLY A 123 -5.76 8.63 -11.50
CA GLY A 123 -4.71 7.68 -11.17
C GLY A 123 -4.98 6.79 -9.96
N ALA A 124 -6.10 6.96 -9.25
CA ALA A 124 -6.49 6.09 -8.16
C ALA A 124 -6.64 4.64 -8.64
N CYS A 125 -6.10 3.69 -7.86
CA CYS A 125 -6.07 2.30 -8.25
C CYS A 125 -6.33 1.34 -7.09
N MET A 126 -7.04 0.26 -7.38
CA MET A 126 -7.16 -0.90 -6.52
C MET A 126 -6.04 -1.90 -6.87
N PHE A 127 -5.28 -2.36 -5.89
CA PHE A 127 -4.24 -3.37 -6.12
C PHE A 127 -4.76 -4.77 -5.79
N LEU A 128 -4.90 -5.60 -6.83
CA LEU A 128 -5.07 -7.04 -6.66
C LEU A 128 -3.70 -7.68 -6.44
N ILE A 129 -3.49 -8.26 -5.27
CA ILE A 129 -2.23 -8.86 -4.83
C ILE A 129 -2.43 -10.36 -4.73
N GLU A 130 -1.52 -11.13 -5.32
CA GLU A 130 -1.52 -12.58 -5.30
C GLU A 130 -0.17 -13.11 -4.79
N ILE A 131 -0.22 -13.91 -3.72
CA ILE A 131 0.95 -14.54 -3.10
C ILE A 131 0.58 -16.00 -2.82
N GLY A 132 1.32 -16.95 -3.39
CA GLY A 132 1.09 -18.38 -3.13
C GLY A 132 -0.33 -18.86 -3.45
N GLY A 133 -0.99 -18.28 -4.46
CA GLY A 133 -2.36 -18.59 -4.85
C GLY A 133 -3.46 -17.87 -4.06
N VAL A 134 -3.12 -17.20 -2.96
CA VAL A 134 -4.07 -16.37 -2.20
C VAL A 134 -4.14 -14.98 -2.80
N LYS A 135 -5.36 -14.49 -3.05
CA LYS A 135 -5.63 -13.16 -3.62
C LYS A 135 -6.22 -12.22 -2.57
N VAL A 136 -5.71 -10.99 -2.53
CA VAL A 136 -6.23 -9.88 -1.72
C VAL A 136 -6.40 -8.67 -2.61
N LEU A 137 -7.54 -8.00 -2.52
CA LEU A 137 -7.78 -6.72 -3.19
C LEU A 137 -7.70 -5.60 -2.15
N TYR A 138 -6.78 -4.66 -2.34
CA TYR A 138 -6.76 -3.40 -1.61
C TYR A 138 -7.36 -2.30 -2.50
N THR A 139 -8.49 -1.72 -2.09
CA THR A 139 -9.24 -0.80 -2.94
C THR A 139 -8.69 0.62 -2.94
N GLY A 140 -8.05 1.04 -1.84
CA GLY A 140 -7.94 2.46 -1.51
C GLY A 140 -9.34 3.10 -1.44
N ASP A 141 -9.40 4.42 -1.65
CA ASP A 141 -10.66 5.11 -1.91
C ASP A 141 -11.12 4.81 -3.34
N TYR A 142 -12.36 4.31 -3.48
CA TYR A 142 -12.94 3.92 -4.76
C TYR A 142 -14.34 4.51 -4.94
N SER A 143 -14.76 4.69 -6.18
CA SER A 143 -16.12 5.05 -6.57
C SER A 143 -16.58 4.17 -7.73
N LEU A 144 -17.87 3.85 -7.73
CA LEU A 144 -18.54 3.15 -8.84
C LEU A 144 -19.38 4.11 -9.71
N GLU A 145 -19.40 5.40 -9.36
CA GLU A 145 -20.10 6.42 -10.12
C GLU A 145 -19.31 6.79 -11.37
N ASN A 146 -20.01 6.98 -12.49
CA ASN A 146 -19.39 7.46 -13.72
C ASN A 146 -19.06 8.95 -13.57
N ASP A 147 -17.78 9.30 -13.55
CA ASP A 147 -17.32 10.67 -13.63
C ASP A 147 -16.85 10.99 -15.06
N ARG A 148 -17.11 12.21 -15.52
CA ARG A 148 -16.74 12.66 -16.87
C ARG A 148 -15.22 12.58 -17.13
N HIS A 149 -14.40 12.70 -16.09
CA HIS A 149 -12.95 12.80 -16.17
C HIS A 149 -12.25 11.52 -15.68
N LEU A 150 -13.00 10.57 -15.14
CA LEU A 150 -12.51 9.27 -14.65
C LEU A 150 -13.27 8.17 -15.41
N MET A 151 -12.88 7.96 -16.67
CA MET A 151 -13.35 6.86 -17.52
C MET A 151 -12.20 5.92 -17.85
#